data_AF-A0AAU9HBI7-F1
#
_entry.id   AF-A0AAU9HBI7-F1
#
_cell.length_a   1.000
_cell.length_b   1.000
_cell.length_c   1.000
_cell.angle_alpha   90.00
_cell.angle_beta   90.00
_cell.angle_gamma   90.00
#
_symmetry.space_group_name_H-M   'P 1'
#
loop_
_entity.id
_entity.type
_entity.pdbx_description
1 polymer ?
#
loop_
_entity_poly.entity_id
_entity_poly.type
_entity_poly.pdbx_seq_one_letter_code
_entity_poly.pdbx_strand_id
1 'polypeptide(L)'
;MYLNPNWNILTVGDGDLSFSNALYRHIKPKKLVASTYDDQSTIEQKYPDNALNALKSQKVEVLNSFDVTNPQCWQALGQHLHSFDVVIFQFPLIPAFVGRDAFEHNTRHTSMNVLNRALLHQFIKYANEFALNPQGARLCFITSKDVKPYREWNIEGSLNTHLNAQYQGQMPFDISHFSGYKIRNVDRDKHVKDTSGITYVFSEKPLPELASLLTFPAYLSDNYCSLCRVGPFLADEDKSKHFAAKKHLQMIKLEQDWQQWLTAFYKSS
;
A
#
# COMPACT_ATOMS: atom_id res chain seq x y z
N MET A 1 -9.77 -9.49 1.71
CA MET A 1 -10.09 -8.06 1.66
C MET A 1 -11.59 -7.99 1.58
N TYR A 2 -12.22 -7.29 2.51
CA TYR A 2 -13.65 -7.00 2.46
C TYR A 2 -13.86 -5.60 1.88
N LEU A 3 -14.88 -5.45 1.03
CA LEU A 3 -15.29 -4.17 0.45
C LEU A 3 -16.81 -4.10 0.46
N ASN A 4 -17.36 -3.01 0.98
CA ASN A 4 -18.80 -2.75 0.96
C ASN A 4 -19.21 -2.27 -0.44
N PRO A 5 -20.22 -2.87 -1.09
CA PRO A 5 -20.67 -2.44 -2.41
C PRO A 5 -21.27 -1.02 -2.40
N ASN A 6 -21.62 -0.45 -1.25
CA ASN A 6 -22.13 0.92 -1.18
C ASN A 6 -21.03 1.99 -1.12
N TRP A 7 -19.75 1.59 -1.06
CA TRP A 7 -18.64 2.53 -0.97
C TRP A 7 -18.27 3.17 -2.31
N ASN A 8 -17.81 4.42 -2.21
CA ASN A 8 -17.05 5.06 -3.27
C ASN A 8 -15.57 4.66 -3.14
N ILE A 9 -15.00 4.05 -4.18
CA ILE A 9 -13.66 3.48 -4.17
C ILE A 9 -12.75 4.24 -5.14
N LEU A 10 -11.55 4.59 -4.68
CA LEU A 10 -10.41 4.97 -5.53
C LEU A 10 -9.35 3.87 -5.47
N THR A 11 -8.96 3.30 -6.60
CA THR A 11 -7.75 2.47 -6.69
C THR A 11 -6.59 3.34 -7.18
N VAL A 12 -5.40 3.11 -6.61
CA VAL A 12 -4.23 3.92 -6.89
C VAL A 12 -3.10 3.04 -7.41
N GLY A 13 -2.47 3.48 -8.50
CA GLY A 13 -1.32 2.80 -9.10
C GLY A 13 -1.64 1.42 -9.68
N ASP A 14 -2.86 1.21 -10.18
CA ASP A 14 -3.32 -0.06 -10.74
C ASP A 14 -2.81 -0.26 -12.18
N GLY A 15 -1.54 -0.66 -12.29
CA GLY A 15 -0.75 -0.70 -13.53
C GLY A 15 -1.51 -1.12 -14.81
N ASP A 16 -1.93 -2.38 -14.91
CA ASP A 16 -2.67 -2.90 -16.09
C ASP A 16 -4.19 -2.80 -15.94
N LEU A 17 -4.67 -2.14 -14.87
CA LEU A 17 -6.07 -1.90 -14.53
C LEU A 17 -6.91 -3.17 -14.27
N SER A 18 -6.28 -4.34 -14.24
CA SER A 18 -7.00 -5.61 -14.08
C SER A 18 -7.61 -5.75 -12.68
N PHE A 19 -7.02 -5.12 -11.64
CA PHE A 19 -7.59 -5.12 -10.30
C PHE A 19 -8.89 -4.31 -10.25
N SER A 20 -8.87 -3.09 -10.78
CA SER A 20 -10.04 -2.21 -10.87
C SER A 20 -11.15 -2.84 -11.69
N ASN A 21 -10.81 -3.51 -12.80
CA ASN A 21 -11.79 -4.22 -13.60
C ASN A 21 -12.41 -5.41 -12.84
N ALA A 22 -11.60 -6.17 -12.08
CA ALA A 22 -12.11 -7.24 -11.23
C ALA A 22 -13.01 -6.68 -10.11
N LEU A 23 -12.62 -5.58 -9.47
CA LEU A 23 -13.43 -4.87 -8.47
C LEU A 23 -14.79 -4.47 -9.04
N TYR A 24 -14.80 -3.82 -10.21
CA TYR A 24 -16.04 -3.42 -10.87
C TYR A 24 -16.96 -4.62 -11.13
N ARG A 25 -16.41 -5.72 -11.64
CA ARG A 25 -17.20 -6.89 -12.04
C ARG A 25 -17.78 -7.66 -10.85
N HIS A 26 -17.01 -7.81 -9.77
CA HIS A 26 -17.36 -8.72 -8.66
C HIS A 26 -17.94 -8.01 -7.44
N ILE A 27 -17.47 -6.80 -7.13
CA ILE A 27 -17.95 -6.02 -5.98
C ILE A 27 -19.06 -5.05 -6.39
N LYS A 28 -18.97 -4.47 -7.60
CA LYS A 28 -19.89 -3.43 -8.10
C LYS A 28 -20.09 -2.30 -7.08
N PRO A 29 -19.00 -1.59 -6.71
CA PRO A 29 -19.10 -0.50 -5.76
C PRO A 29 -20.01 0.61 -6.30
N LYS A 30 -20.61 1.39 -5.40
CA LYS A 30 -21.44 2.57 -5.73
C LYS A 30 -20.74 3.51 -6.71
N LYS A 31 -19.43 3.67 -6.54
CA LYS A 31 -18.56 4.38 -7.48
C LYS A 31 -17.18 3.75 -7.47
N LEU A 32 -16.58 3.64 -8.66
CA LEU A 32 -15.18 3.28 -8.83
C LEU A 32 -14.51 4.36 -9.67
N VAL A 33 -13.38 4.86 -9.19
CA VAL A 33 -12.38 5.60 -9.97
C VAL A 33 -11.09 4.82 -9.86
N ALA A 34 -10.40 4.63 -10.98
CA ALA A 34 -9.09 3.99 -11.00
C ALA A 34 -7.99 4.99 -11.34
N SER A 35 -6.76 4.72 -10.92
CA SER A 35 -5.61 5.50 -11.36
C SER A 35 -4.39 4.65 -11.65
N THR A 36 -3.54 5.18 -12.53
CA THR A 36 -2.26 4.56 -12.93
C THR A 36 -1.14 5.58 -12.78
N TYR A 37 0.05 5.10 -12.43
CA TYR A 37 1.26 5.94 -12.45
C TYR A 37 1.67 6.28 -13.89
N ASP A 38 1.66 5.28 -14.77
CA ASP A 38 1.96 5.45 -16.18
C ASP A 38 0.83 6.25 -16.89
N ASP A 39 1.20 6.97 -17.95
CA ASP A 39 0.23 7.59 -18.86
C ASP A 39 -0.51 6.52 -19.70
N GLN A 40 -1.59 6.92 -20.38
CA GLN A 40 -2.39 5.99 -21.19
C GLN A 40 -1.57 5.26 -22.27
N SER A 41 -0.72 5.98 -23.00
CA SER A 41 0.05 5.40 -24.11
C SER A 41 1.06 4.37 -23.60
N THR A 42 1.68 4.65 -22.45
CA THR A 42 2.61 3.74 -21.78
C THR A 42 1.89 2.47 -21.33
N ILE A 43 0.68 2.56 -20.77
CA ILE A 43 -0.12 1.37 -20.36
C ILE A 43 -0.45 0.50 -21.56
N GLU A 44 -0.95 1.10 -22.65
CA GLU A 44 -1.35 0.38 -23.86
C GLU A 44 -0.18 -0.36 -24.52
N GLN A 45 1.03 0.23 -24.46
CA GLN A 45 2.24 -0.40 -24.99
C GLN A 45 2.82 -1.46 -24.04
N LYS A 46 2.89 -1.16 -22.74
CA LYS A 46 3.51 -2.03 -21.72
C LYS A 46 2.65 -3.25 -21.41
N TYR A 47 1.34 -3.11 -21.51
CA TYR A 47 0.36 -4.15 -21.18
C TYR A 47 -0.66 -4.30 -22.32
N PRO A 48 -0.39 -5.16 -23.33
CA PRO A 48 -1.32 -5.39 -24.43
C PRO A 48 -2.70 -5.86 -23.96
N ASP A 49 -2.73 -6.68 -22.89
CA ASP A 49 -3.96 -7.18 -22.25
C ASP A 49 -4.37 -6.36 -21.02
N ASN A 50 -4.30 -5.02 -21.09
CA ASN A 50 -4.78 -4.14 -20.03
C ASN A 50 -6.32 -4.02 -20.01
N ALA A 51 -6.87 -3.51 -18.92
CA ALA A 51 -8.31 -3.34 -18.75
C ALA A 51 -8.84 -1.91 -19.01
N LEU A 52 -8.03 -1.01 -19.60
CA LEU A 52 -8.41 0.39 -19.78
C LEU A 52 -9.70 0.55 -20.60
N ASN A 53 -9.78 -0.10 -21.75
CA ASN A 53 -10.96 -0.03 -22.62
C ASN A 53 -12.18 -0.69 -21.98
N ALA A 54 -11.98 -1.77 -21.22
CA ALA A 54 -13.06 -2.42 -20.47
C ALA A 54 -13.64 -1.45 -19.43
N LEU A 55 -12.81 -0.79 -18.64
CA LEU A 55 -13.24 0.19 -17.64
C LEU A 55 -13.94 1.40 -18.28
N LYS A 56 -13.37 1.96 -19.36
CA LYS A 56 -13.99 3.06 -20.12
C LYS A 56 -15.38 2.68 -20.65
N SER A 57 -15.56 1.47 -21.17
CA SER A 57 -16.86 0.98 -21.65
C SER A 57 -17.92 0.91 -20.54
N GLN A 58 -17.47 0.70 -19.30
CA GLN A 58 -18.30 0.68 -18.10
C GLN A 58 -18.47 2.06 -17.45
N LYS A 59 -17.98 3.13 -18.10
CA LYS A 59 -17.96 4.50 -17.57
C LYS A 59 -17.22 4.64 -16.24
N VAL A 60 -16.26 3.76 -15.98
CA VAL A 60 -15.29 3.94 -14.88
C VAL A 60 -14.25 4.95 -15.34
N GLU A 61 -14.10 6.01 -14.56
CA GLU A 61 -13.07 7.02 -14.79
C GLU A 61 -11.69 6.46 -14.44
N VAL A 62 -10.71 6.73 -15.31
CA VAL A 62 -9.31 6.32 -15.11
C VAL A 62 -8.42 7.56 -15.15
N LEU A 63 -7.77 7.85 -14.02
CA LEU A 63 -6.81 8.94 -13.85
C LEU A 63 -5.42 8.43 -14.22
N ASN A 64 -4.90 8.82 -15.38
CA ASN A 64 -3.54 8.48 -15.77
C ASN A 64 -2.52 9.47 -15.21
N SER A 65 -1.24 9.09 -15.16
CA SER A 65 -0.16 9.95 -14.64
C SER A 65 -0.38 10.39 -13.19
N PHE A 66 -0.98 9.53 -12.37
CA PHE A 66 -1.25 9.80 -10.97
C PHE A 66 -0.07 9.35 -10.09
N ASP A 67 0.77 10.31 -9.71
CA ASP A 67 1.86 10.07 -8.77
C ASP A 67 1.39 10.22 -7.32
N VAL A 68 1.37 9.09 -6.61
CA VAL A 68 0.98 8.96 -5.20
C VAL A 68 1.80 9.85 -4.27
N THR A 69 3.04 10.14 -4.63
CA THR A 69 3.96 10.96 -3.83
C THR A 69 3.86 12.46 -4.13
N ASN A 70 3.07 12.83 -5.15
CA ASN A 70 2.91 14.20 -5.60
C ASN A 70 1.56 14.77 -5.10
N PRO A 71 1.53 15.69 -4.12
CA PRO A 71 0.27 16.22 -3.59
C PRO A 71 -0.58 16.92 -4.65
N GLN A 72 0.02 17.45 -5.71
CA GLN A 72 -0.70 18.09 -6.82
C GLN A 72 -1.59 17.08 -7.57
N CYS A 73 -1.18 15.81 -7.70
CA CYS A 73 -2.01 14.77 -8.30
C CYS A 73 -3.28 14.53 -7.48
N TRP A 74 -3.17 14.57 -6.15
CA TRP A 74 -4.31 14.42 -5.24
C TRP A 74 -5.21 15.66 -5.23
N GLN A 75 -4.64 16.86 -5.26
CA GLN A 75 -5.39 18.12 -5.37
C GLN A 75 -6.16 18.22 -6.70
N ALA A 76 -5.64 17.59 -7.76
CA ALA A 76 -6.26 17.53 -9.07
C ALA A 76 -7.44 16.53 -9.18
N LEU A 77 -7.85 15.87 -8.08
CA LEU A 77 -9.04 15.01 -8.06
C LEU A 77 -10.35 15.75 -8.38
N GLY A 78 -10.35 17.11 -8.32
CA GLY A 78 -11.46 17.94 -8.75
C GLY A 78 -12.76 17.61 -8.03
N GLN A 79 -13.80 17.21 -8.77
CA GLN A 79 -15.10 16.81 -8.21
C GLN A 79 -15.03 15.60 -7.26
N HIS A 80 -13.92 14.86 -7.26
CA HIS A 80 -13.72 13.70 -6.40
C HIS A 80 -12.99 13.99 -5.10
N LEU A 81 -12.54 15.24 -4.86
CA LEU A 81 -11.96 15.63 -3.58
C LEU A 81 -12.92 15.25 -2.45
N HIS A 82 -12.39 14.61 -1.42
CA HIS A 82 -13.13 14.23 -0.22
C HIS A 82 -14.41 13.40 -0.49
N SER A 83 -14.39 12.54 -1.50
CA SER A 83 -15.60 11.81 -1.94
C SER A 83 -15.52 10.29 -1.75
N PHE A 84 -14.34 9.74 -1.43
CA PHE A 84 -14.11 8.31 -1.36
C PHE A 84 -14.27 7.77 0.07
N ASP A 85 -14.90 6.61 0.20
CA ASP A 85 -14.98 5.88 1.47
C ASP A 85 -13.69 5.10 1.73
N VAL A 86 -13.11 4.56 0.65
CA VAL A 86 -11.86 3.80 0.69
C VAL A 86 -10.96 4.15 -0.48
N VAL A 87 -9.67 4.30 -0.20
CA VAL A 87 -8.60 4.37 -1.19
C VAL A 87 -7.73 3.11 -1.05
N ILE A 88 -7.46 2.44 -2.17
CA ILE A 88 -6.78 1.13 -2.19
C ILE A 88 -5.48 1.23 -2.98
N PHE A 89 -4.37 0.83 -2.37
CA PHE A 89 -3.09 0.62 -3.04
C PHE A 89 -2.73 -0.87 -3.03
N GLN A 90 -2.89 -1.51 -4.19
CA GLN A 90 -2.80 -2.96 -4.33
C GLN A 90 -1.39 -3.40 -4.77
N PHE A 91 -0.67 -4.13 -3.91
CA PHE A 91 0.72 -4.56 -4.12
C PHE A 91 1.69 -3.46 -4.58
N PRO A 92 1.70 -2.28 -3.91
CA PRO A 92 2.62 -1.20 -4.23
C PRO A 92 4.08 -1.62 -4.11
N LEU A 93 4.89 -1.17 -5.08
CA LEU A 93 6.34 -1.33 -5.08
C LEU A 93 6.93 -0.29 -6.02
N ILE A 94 8.00 0.38 -5.59
CA ILE A 94 8.77 1.25 -6.50
C ILE A 94 9.48 0.40 -7.59
N PRO A 95 9.53 0.87 -8.84
CA PRO A 95 10.32 0.24 -9.90
C PRO A 95 11.76 -0.07 -9.48
N ALA A 96 12.31 -1.14 -10.04
CA ALA A 96 13.73 -1.44 -9.84
C ALA A 96 14.57 -0.45 -10.65
N PHE A 97 15.58 0.16 -10.03
CA PHE A 97 16.52 1.01 -10.75
C PHE A 97 17.40 0.15 -11.67
N VAL A 98 17.32 0.40 -12.98
CA VAL A 98 18.08 -0.36 -13.98
C VAL A 98 19.50 0.18 -14.05
N GLY A 99 20.46 -0.67 -13.64
CA GLY A 99 21.88 -0.33 -13.65
C GLY A 99 22.39 0.21 -12.32
N ARG A 100 23.71 0.07 -12.10
CA ARG A 100 24.39 0.51 -10.87
C ARG A 100 24.23 2.00 -10.65
N ASP A 101 24.45 2.80 -11.68
CA ASP A 101 24.43 4.26 -11.58
C ASP A 101 23.05 4.78 -11.18
N ALA A 102 21.98 4.24 -11.78
CA ALA A 102 20.62 4.59 -11.40
C ALA A 102 20.29 4.17 -9.97
N PHE A 103 20.73 2.98 -9.56
CA PHE A 103 20.56 2.52 -8.18
C PHE A 103 21.29 3.45 -7.20
N GLU A 104 22.59 3.67 -7.39
CA GLU A 104 23.41 4.51 -6.53
C GLU A 104 22.93 5.96 -6.50
N HIS A 105 22.50 6.52 -7.63
CA HIS A 105 21.93 7.87 -7.69
C HIS A 105 20.68 7.99 -6.82
N ASN A 106 19.74 7.05 -6.95
CA ASN A 106 18.47 7.09 -6.23
C ASN A 106 18.58 6.63 -4.76
N THR A 107 19.59 5.84 -4.42
CA THR A 107 19.82 5.34 -3.05
C THR A 107 21.07 5.93 -2.40
N ARG A 108 21.62 7.04 -2.92
CA ARG A 108 22.87 7.63 -2.38
C ARG A 108 22.76 8.05 -0.92
N HIS A 109 21.59 8.59 -0.57
CA HIS A 109 21.28 9.15 0.74
C HIS A 109 20.09 8.47 1.42
N THR A 110 19.63 7.35 0.86
CA THR A 110 18.45 6.61 1.30
C THR A 110 18.57 5.13 0.90
N SER A 111 17.55 4.32 1.11
CA SER A 111 17.52 2.92 0.68
C SER A 111 16.23 2.58 -0.03
N MET A 112 16.22 1.48 -0.79
CA MET A 112 14.98 0.92 -1.35
C MET A 112 13.92 0.67 -0.28
N ASN A 113 14.33 0.31 0.95
CA ASN A 113 13.42 0.13 2.07
C ASN A 113 12.73 1.46 2.42
N VAL A 114 13.51 2.53 2.63
CA VAL A 114 12.99 3.87 2.95
C VAL A 114 12.13 4.42 1.81
N LEU A 115 12.54 4.26 0.55
CA LEU A 115 11.76 4.73 -0.60
C LEU A 115 10.40 4.05 -0.71
N ASN A 116 10.33 2.73 -0.50
CA ASN A 116 9.04 2.04 -0.47
C ASN A 116 8.18 2.48 0.71
N ARG A 117 8.76 2.67 1.91
CA ARG A 117 8.03 3.18 3.07
C ARG A 117 7.53 4.60 2.84
N ALA A 118 8.33 5.47 2.22
CA ALA A 118 7.95 6.83 1.85
C ALA A 118 6.77 6.84 0.86
N LEU A 119 6.74 5.95 -0.12
CA LEU A 119 5.61 5.77 -1.03
C LEU A 119 4.31 5.46 -0.27
N LEU A 120 4.36 4.48 0.64
CA LEU A 120 3.18 4.05 1.40
C LEU A 120 2.74 5.09 2.45
N HIS A 121 3.68 5.77 3.08
CA HIS A 121 3.39 6.81 4.05
C HIS A 121 2.71 8.01 3.39
N GLN A 122 3.24 8.47 2.26
CA GLN A 122 2.64 9.56 1.47
C GLN A 122 1.27 9.17 0.92
N PHE A 123 1.09 7.91 0.51
CA PHE A 123 -0.24 7.38 0.17
C PHE A 123 -1.25 7.58 1.31
N ILE A 124 -0.93 7.12 2.53
CA ILE A 124 -1.84 7.26 3.67
C ILE A 124 -2.09 8.74 3.96
N LYS A 125 -1.03 9.57 3.99
CA LYS A 125 -1.13 11.01 4.24
C LYS A 125 -2.07 11.70 3.26
N TYR A 126 -1.77 11.62 1.96
CA TYR A 126 -2.48 12.37 0.94
C TYR A 126 -3.88 11.81 0.65
N ALA A 127 -4.10 10.50 0.82
CA ALA A 127 -5.45 9.94 0.76
C ALA A 127 -6.35 10.51 1.85
N ASN A 128 -5.85 10.63 3.09
CA ASN A 128 -6.61 11.26 4.18
C ASN A 128 -6.81 12.77 3.96
N GLU A 129 -5.80 13.46 3.41
CA GLU A 129 -5.86 14.93 3.21
C GLU A 129 -6.73 15.37 2.04
N PHE A 130 -6.87 14.57 0.98
CA PHE A 130 -7.51 15.04 -0.26
C PHE A 130 -8.61 14.12 -0.81
N ALA A 131 -8.52 12.82 -0.58
CA ALA A 131 -9.41 11.85 -1.26
C ALA A 131 -10.57 11.37 -0.38
N LEU A 132 -10.29 11.06 0.89
CA LEU A 132 -11.24 10.41 1.77
C LEU A 132 -12.34 11.38 2.22
N ASN A 133 -13.58 10.89 2.18
CA ASN A 133 -14.77 11.59 2.64
C ASN A 133 -14.76 11.73 4.17
N PRO A 134 -14.71 12.95 4.74
CA PRO A 134 -14.67 13.16 6.19
C PRO A 134 -15.88 12.56 6.92
N GLN A 135 -17.02 12.42 6.25
CA GLN A 135 -18.24 11.81 6.77
C GLN A 135 -18.36 10.31 6.43
N GLY A 136 -17.52 9.79 5.52
CA GLY A 136 -17.54 8.41 5.04
C GLY A 136 -16.77 7.43 5.93
N ALA A 137 -16.42 6.28 5.36
CA ALA A 137 -15.69 5.22 6.06
C ALA A 137 -14.23 5.62 6.40
N ARG A 138 -13.58 6.43 5.56
CA ARG A 138 -12.21 6.95 5.72
C ARG A 138 -11.14 5.85 5.83
N LEU A 139 -11.11 4.95 4.86
CA LEU A 139 -10.23 3.79 4.88
C LEU A 139 -9.09 3.92 3.87
N CYS A 140 -7.86 3.69 4.32
CA CYS A 140 -6.72 3.43 3.43
C CYS A 140 -6.39 1.94 3.50
N PHE A 141 -6.44 1.26 2.36
CA PHE A 141 -6.05 -0.14 2.25
C PHE A 141 -4.72 -0.26 1.51
N ILE A 142 -3.77 -0.95 2.12
CA ILE A 142 -2.52 -1.36 1.47
C ILE A 142 -2.51 -2.88 1.45
N THR A 143 -2.48 -3.49 0.26
CA THR A 143 -2.26 -4.95 0.18
C THR A 143 -0.82 -5.24 -0.17
N SER A 144 -0.14 -6.08 0.61
CA SER A 144 1.25 -6.45 0.37
C SER A 144 1.51 -7.93 0.67
N LYS A 145 2.69 -8.42 0.27
CA LYS A 145 3.11 -9.81 0.53
C LYS A 145 3.75 -9.92 1.92
N ASP A 146 3.67 -11.10 2.52
CA ASP A 146 4.33 -11.40 3.80
C ASP A 146 5.71 -12.06 3.62
N VAL A 147 6.53 -11.51 2.73
CA VAL A 147 7.89 -11.99 2.43
C VAL A 147 8.85 -10.81 2.26
N LYS A 148 10.15 -11.06 2.17
CA LYS A 148 11.11 -9.99 1.84
C LYS A 148 10.89 -9.49 0.39
N PRO A 149 11.13 -8.19 0.12
CA PRO A 149 11.51 -7.14 1.07
C PRO A 149 10.32 -6.56 1.86
N TYR A 150 9.08 -6.84 1.45
CA TYR A 150 7.84 -6.24 1.97
C TYR A 150 7.69 -6.29 3.49
N ARG A 151 7.99 -7.44 4.12
CA ARG A 151 7.94 -7.60 5.59
C ARG A 151 8.90 -6.68 6.35
N GLU A 152 9.91 -6.11 5.69
CA GLU A 152 10.89 -5.22 6.30
C GLU A 152 10.45 -3.75 6.25
N TRP A 153 9.30 -3.45 5.64
CA TRP A 153 8.75 -2.09 5.57
C TRP A 153 7.98 -1.67 6.80
N ASN A 154 7.73 -2.60 7.73
CA ASN A 154 7.06 -2.35 9.02
C ASN A 154 5.72 -1.60 8.83
N ILE A 155 4.90 -2.07 7.87
CA ILE A 155 3.66 -1.41 7.44
C ILE A 155 2.72 -1.19 8.63
N GLU A 156 2.46 -2.24 9.39
CA GLU A 156 1.61 -2.23 10.59
C GLU A 156 2.26 -1.62 11.85
N GLY A 157 3.54 -1.23 11.76
CA GLY A 157 4.29 -0.65 12.86
C GLY A 157 4.39 0.86 12.76
N SER A 158 5.51 1.37 12.25
CA SER A 158 5.85 2.80 12.27
C SER A 158 5.55 3.54 10.96
N LEU A 159 4.80 2.92 10.04
CA LEU A 159 4.46 3.57 8.78
C LEU A 159 3.53 4.78 8.98
N ASN A 160 2.68 4.76 10.01
CA ASN A 160 1.71 5.82 10.30
C ASN A 160 2.20 6.85 11.34
N THR A 161 3.50 6.86 11.67
CA THR A 161 4.09 7.88 12.55
C THR A 161 3.83 9.28 11.98
N HIS A 162 3.40 10.23 12.82
CA HIS A 162 2.97 11.59 12.44
C HIS A 162 1.70 11.69 11.56
N LEU A 163 0.95 10.60 11.38
CA LEU A 163 -0.36 10.62 10.71
C LEU A 163 -1.50 10.51 11.73
N ASN A 164 -2.64 11.11 11.40
CA ASN A 164 -3.87 10.93 12.19
C ASN A 164 -4.45 9.52 12.00
N ALA A 165 -4.30 8.95 10.81
CA ALA A 165 -4.77 7.61 10.52
C ALA A 165 -3.94 6.55 11.28
N GLN A 166 -4.64 5.73 12.07
CA GLN A 166 -4.05 4.64 12.84
C GLN A 166 -4.23 3.30 12.14
N TYR A 167 -3.29 2.39 12.33
CA TYR A 167 -3.44 0.99 11.93
C TYR A 167 -4.61 0.34 12.69
N GLN A 168 -5.59 -0.16 11.96
CA GLN A 168 -6.81 -0.77 12.50
C GLN A 168 -6.74 -2.30 12.58
N GLY A 169 -5.70 -2.91 12.00
CA GLY A 169 -5.58 -4.34 11.85
C GLY A 169 -5.42 -4.76 10.39
N GLN A 170 -5.41 -6.07 10.16
CA GLN A 170 -5.21 -6.67 8.85
C GLN A 170 -6.19 -7.81 8.57
N MET A 171 -6.38 -8.08 7.28
CA MET A 171 -7.19 -9.18 6.78
C MET A 171 -6.52 -9.85 5.57
N PRO A 172 -6.75 -11.15 5.33
CA PRO A 172 -6.18 -11.84 4.17
C PRO A 172 -6.73 -11.26 2.87
N PHE A 173 -5.91 -11.14 1.84
CA PHE A 173 -6.32 -10.89 0.47
C PHE A 173 -6.42 -12.22 -0.28
N ASP A 174 -7.64 -12.62 -0.62
CA ASP A 174 -7.91 -13.79 -1.45
C ASP A 174 -8.17 -13.32 -2.88
N ILE A 175 -7.24 -13.66 -3.78
CA ILE A 175 -7.31 -13.28 -5.19
C ILE A 175 -8.48 -13.97 -5.92
N SER A 176 -8.97 -15.11 -5.42
CA SER A 176 -10.06 -15.85 -6.07
C SER A 176 -11.36 -15.05 -6.11
N HIS A 177 -11.54 -14.08 -5.20
CA HIS A 177 -12.66 -13.14 -5.20
C HIS A 177 -12.55 -12.05 -6.28
N PHE A 178 -11.42 -11.98 -6.99
CA PHE A 178 -11.11 -10.95 -7.99
C PHE A 178 -10.76 -11.62 -9.34
N SER A 179 -11.60 -12.55 -9.79
CA SER A 179 -11.38 -13.27 -11.05
C SER A 179 -11.14 -12.30 -12.22
N GLY A 180 -10.02 -12.48 -12.91
CA GLY A 180 -9.54 -11.60 -13.99
C GLY A 180 -8.45 -10.61 -13.56
N TYR A 181 -8.21 -10.44 -12.26
CA TYR A 181 -7.07 -9.68 -11.75
C TYR A 181 -5.75 -10.43 -12.04
N LYS A 182 -4.77 -9.72 -12.60
CA LYS A 182 -3.44 -10.24 -12.89
C LYS A 182 -2.42 -9.52 -12.01
N ILE A 183 -1.81 -10.22 -11.04
CA ILE A 183 -0.67 -9.67 -10.32
C ILE A 183 0.52 -9.57 -11.29
N ARG A 184 1.04 -8.35 -11.47
CA ARG A 184 2.21 -8.06 -12.31
C ARG A 184 3.43 -7.72 -11.44
N ASN A 185 4.62 -8.04 -11.92
CA ASN A 185 5.84 -7.42 -11.40
C ASN A 185 5.97 -6.03 -12.00
N VAL A 186 6.49 -5.10 -11.21
CA VAL A 186 6.88 -3.77 -11.72
C VAL A 186 7.88 -3.99 -12.86
N ASP A 187 7.56 -3.43 -14.03
CA ASP A 187 8.36 -3.45 -15.27
C ASP A 187 8.51 -4.78 -16.01
N ARG A 188 7.69 -5.78 -15.73
CA ARG A 188 7.65 -7.01 -16.54
C ARG A 188 6.22 -7.42 -16.82
N ASP A 189 5.89 -7.60 -18.11
CA ASP A 189 4.68 -8.31 -18.55
C ASP A 189 4.85 -9.82 -18.32
N LYS A 190 5.05 -10.21 -17.06
CA LYS A 190 5.06 -11.60 -16.62
C LYS A 190 4.11 -11.73 -15.46
N HIS A 191 3.06 -12.52 -15.65
CA HIS A 191 2.22 -12.98 -14.56
C HIS A 191 3.09 -13.69 -13.52
N VAL A 192 2.91 -13.32 -12.26
CA VAL A 192 3.56 -13.97 -11.11
C VAL A 192 2.52 -14.89 -10.49
N LYS A 193 2.94 -16.06 -10.00
CA LYS A 193 2.07 -16.98 -9.24
C LYS A 193 1.23 -16.20 -8.24
N ASP A 194 -0.07 -16.51 -8.22
CA ASP A 194 -1.03 -16.01 -7.24
C ASP A 194 -0.40 -16.07 -5.85
N THR A 195 -0.12 -14.90 -5.30
CA THR A 195 0.56 -14.77 -4.01
C THR A 195 -0.48 -14.40 -2.98
N SER A 196 -0.52 -15.13 -1.85
CA SER A 196 -1.29 -14.74 -0.69
C SER A 196 -0.88 -13.32 -0.27
N GLY A 197 -1.86 -12.42 -0.14
CA GLY A 197 -1.63 -11.04 0.30
C GLY A 197 -2.22 -10.80 1.68
N ILE A 198 -1.71 -9.77 2.36
CA ILE A 198 -2.30 -9.20 3.56
C ILE A 198 -2.74 -7.78 3.20
N THR A 199 -4.01 -7.45 3.46
CA THR A 199 -4.50 -6.08 3.40
C THR A 199 -4.41 -5.46 4.77
N TYR A 200 -3.53 -4.46 4.90
CA TYR A 200 -3.36 -3.61 6.08
C TYR A 200 -4.34 -2.44 6.00
N VAL A 201 -5.05 -2.16 7.09
CA VAL A 201 -6.10 -1.14 7.13
C VAL A 201 -5.67 0.02 8.02
N PHE A 202 -5.76 1.23 7.50
CA PHE A 202 -5.52 2.47 8.24
C PHE A 202 -6.77 3.36 8.19
N SER A 203 -7.08 4.00 9.32
CA SER A 203 -8.17 4.97 9.42
C SER A 203 -7.98 5.89 10.62
N GLU A 204 -8.52 7.10 10.53
CA GLU A 204 -8.65 8.02 11.68
C GLU A 204 -9.75 7.60 12.66
N LYS A 205 -10.67 6.70 12.26
CA LYS A 205 -11.70 6.17 13.14
C LYS A 205 -11.85 4.65 12.94
N PRO A 206 -12.07 3.88 14.01
CA PRO A 206 -12.51 2.50 13.87
C PRO A 206 -13.81 2.44 13.07
N LEU A 207 -13.93 1.41 12.24
CA LEU A 207 -15.18 1.13 11.54
C LEU A 207 -15.78 -0.17 12.09
N PRO A 208 -16.92 -0.12 12.82
CA PRO A 208 -17.51 -1.30 13.46
C PRO A 208 -17.77 -2.45 12.49
N GLU A 209 -18.11 -2.16 11.23
CA GLU A 209 -18.36 -3.22 10.22
C GLU A 209 -17.12 -4.07 9.90
N LEU A 210 -15.91 -3.56 10.18
CA LEU A 210 -14.65 -4.28 9.98
C LEU A 210 -14.14 -4.95 11.24
N ALA A 211 -14.69 -4.65 12.42
CA ALA A 211 -14.11 -5.05 13.70
C ALA A 211 -13.94 -6.58 13.84
N SER A 212 -14.87 -7.37 13.30
CA SER A 212 -14.79 -8.85 13.31
C SER A 212 -13.95 -9.44 12.18
N LEU A 213 -13.59 -8.65 11.18
CA LEU A 213 -12.83 -9.08 10.01
C LEU A 213 -11.34 -8.79 10.14
N LEU A 214 -10.99 -7.84 11.00
CA LEU A 214 -9.62 -7.43 11.24
C LEU A 214 -9.00 -8.25 12.36
N THR A 215 -7.73 -8.60 12.14
CA THR A 215 -6.89 -9.28 13.12
C THR A 215 -5.67 -8.43 13.43
N PHE A 216 -5.15 -8.57 14.64
CA PHE A 216 -3.84 -8.04 15.00
C PHE A 216 -2.83 -9.18 15.06
N PRO A 217 -1.69 -9.08 14.36
CA PRO A 217 -0.66 -10.09 14.46
C PRO A 217 -0.13 -10.22 15.90
N ALA A 218 0.06 -11.45 16.36
CA ALA A 218 0.56 -11.73 17.71
C ALA A 218 1.92 -11.06 17.99
N TYR A 219 2.76 -10.86 16.98
CA TYR A 219 4.05 -10.20 17.17
C TYR A 219 3.98 -8.70 17.52
N LEU A 220 2.78 -8.12 17.53
CA LEU A 220 2.54 -6.77 18.05
C LEU A 220 2.25 -6.76 19.56
N SER A 221 2.09 -7.91 20.20
CA SER A 221 1.92 -8.02 21.65
C SER A 221 3.25 -8.10 22.39
N ASP A 222 3.16 -8.05 23.73
CA ASP A 222 4.30 -8.29 24.61
C ASP A 222 4.96 -9.65 24.36
N ASN A 223 6.24 -9.76 24.70
CA ASN A 223 7.10 -10.94 24.50
C ASN A 223 7.42 -11.31 23.05
N TYR A 224 7.13 -10.42 22.10
CA TYR A 224 7.61 -10.54 20.72
C TYR A 224 8.56 -9.40 20.39
N CYS A 225 9.37 -9.60 19.36
CA CYS A 225 10.00 -8.51 18.62
C CYS A 225 9.14 -8.17 17.41
N SER A 226 8.42 -7.05 17.46
CA SER A 226 7.56 -6.57 16.37
C SER A 226 8.34 -6.32 15.08
N LEU A 227 9.52 -5.68 15.17
CA LEU A 227 10.38 -5.39 14.02
C LEU A 227 10.82 -6.67 13.28
N CYS A 228 11.14 -7.73 14.02
CA CYS A 228 11.61 -8.98 13.41
C CYS A 228 10.49 -9.99 13.15
N ARG A 229 9.30 -9.75 13.74
CA ARG A 229 8.17 -10.68 13.83
C ARG A 229 8.56 -12.02 14.44
N VAL A 230 9.30 -11.98 15.56
CA VAL A 230 9.82 -13.17 16.26
C VAL A 230 9.31 -13.21 17.68
N GLY A 231 8.90 -14.40 18.12
CA GLY A 231 8.39 -14.68 19.46
C GLY A 231 7.27 -15.72 19.41
N PRO A 232 6.58 -15.96 20.54
CA PRO A 232 6.84 -15.34 21.84
C PRO A 232 8.17 -15.85 22.41
N PHE A 233 8.92 -14.98 23.09
CA PHE A 233 10.11 -15.39 23.83
C PHE A 233 9.68 -16.05 25.14
N LEU A 234 10.13 -17.29 25.37
CA LEU A 234 9.83 -18.03 26.61
C LEU A 234 10.95 -17.89 27.65
N ALA A 235 12.17 -17.58 27.22
CA ALA A 235 13.33 -17.37 28.07
C ALA A 235 14.03 -16.05 27.75
N ASP A 236 14.50 -15.34 28.78
CA ASP A 236 15.24 -14.09 28.63
C ASP A 236 16.56 -14.24 27.87
N GLU A 237 17.14 -15.45 27.91
CA GLU A 237 18.35 -15.77 27.14
C GLU A 237 18.07 -15.75 25.63
N ASP A 238 16.96 -16.33 25.17
CA ASP A 238 16.57 -16.34 23.76
C ASP A 238 16.23 -14.93 23.26
N LYS A 239 15.56 -14.15 24.12
CA LYS A 239 15.26 -12.75 23.88
C LYS A 239 16.55 -11.94 23.72
N SER A 240 17.50 -12.11 24.63
CA SER A 240 18.81 -11.45 24.59
C SER A 240 19.62 -11.83 23.35
N LYS A 241 19.69 -13.14 23.03
CA LYS A 241 20.33 -13.64 21.80
C LYS A 241 19.71 -13.05 20.54
N HIS A 242 18.37 -12.95 20.50
CA HIS A 242 17.67 -12.33 19.38
C HIS A 242 18.05 -10.86 19.19
N PHE A 243 18.00 -10.06 20.26
CA PHE A 243 18.30 -8.62 20.19
C PHE A 243 19.76 -8.32 19.83
N ALA A 244 20.69 -9.22 20.19
CA ALA A 244 22.10 -9.12 19.79
C ALA A 244 22.36 -9.62 18.35
N ALA A 245 21.41 -10.30 17.71
CA ALA A 245 21.62 -10.92 16.41
C ALA A 245 21.76 -9.87 15.29
N LYS A 246 22.67 -10.13 14.34
CA LYS A 246 22.90 -9.28 13.16
C LYS A 246 21.60 -8.90 12.42
N LYS A 247 20.66 -9.84 12.31
CA LYS A 247 19.36 -9.61 11.67
C LYS A 247 18.54 -8.55 12.42
N HIS A 248 18.53 -8.60 13.75
CA HIS A 248 17.81 -7.62 14.56
C HIS A 248 18.45 -6.23 14.44
N LEU A 249 19.78 -6.16 14.53
CA LEU A 249 20.52 -4.91 14.35
C LEU A 249 20.30 -4.29 12.96
N GLN A 250 20.16 -5.11 11.92
CA GLN A 250 19.77 -4.64 10.59
C GLN A 250 18.36 -4.02 10.59
N MET A 251 17.38 -4.65 11.24
CA MET A 251 16.03 -4.08 11.35
C MET A 251 16.01 -2.77 12.13
N ILE A 252 16.80 -2.65 13.20
CA ILE A 252 17.00 -1.37 13.92
C ILE A 252 17.54 -0.31 12.97
N LYS A 253 18.55 -0.64 12.15
CA LYS A 253 19.13 0.31 11.20
C LYS A 253 18.10 0.79 10.17
N LEU A 254 17.29 -0.12 9.62
CA LEU A 254 16.20 0.25 8.71
C LEU A 254 15.18 1.18 9.38
N GLU A 255 14.88 0.95 10.66
CA GLU A 255 13.99 1.82 11.43
C GLU A 255 14.61 3.19 11.71
N GLN A 256 15.90 3.27 12.04
CA GLN A 256 16.62 4.53 12.19
C GLN A 256 16.62 5.35 10.90
N ASP A 257 16.89 4.71 9.76
CA ASP A 257 16.88 5.38 8.45
C ASP A 257 15.47 5.89 8.11
N TRP A 258 14.42 5.15 8.50
CA TRP A 258 13.03 5.61 8.38
C TRP A 258 12.73 6.84 9.25
N GLN A 259 13.14 6.84 10.52
CA GLN A 259 12.93 7.99 11.41
C GLN A 259 13.68 9.24 10.92
N GLN A 260 14.87 9.07 10.33
CA GLN A 260 15.60 10.16 9.68
C GLN A 260 14.83 10.74 8.49
N TRP A 261 14.27 9.88 7.64
CA TRP A 261 13.42 10.31 6.53
C TRP A 261 12.19 11.07 7.00
N LEU A 262 11.45 10.55 8.00
CA LEU A 262 10.29 11.24 8.58
C LEU A 262 10.66 12.62 9.11
N THR A 263 11.76 12.70 9.87
CA THR A 263 12.25 13.98 10.40
C THR A 263 12.55 14.98 9.29
N ALA A 264 13.15 14.54 8.18
CA ALA A 264 13.42 15.42 7.04
C ALA A 264 12.12 15.84 6.33
N PHE A 265 11.25 14.88 6.03
CA PHE A 265 9.99 15.09 5.30
C PHE A 265 9.09 16.12 5.99
N TYR A 266 8.94 16.03 7.32
CA TYR A 266 8.11 16.96 8.09
C TYR A 266 8.79 18.27 8.48
N LYS A 267 10.12 18.41 8.30
CA LYS A 267 10.81 19.71 8.45
C LYS A 267 10.67 20.60 7.23
N SER A 268 10.51 20.00 6.05
CA SER A 268 10.36 20.69 4.77
C SER A 268 8.91 20.95 4.36
N SER A 269 7.94 20.39 5.10
CA SER A 269 6.51 20.51 4.84
C SER A 269 5.90 21.75 5.49
#